data_AF-M7P9G2-F1
#
_entry.id   AF-M7P9G2-F1
#
_cell.length_a   1.000
_cell.length_b   1.000
_cell.length_c   1.000
_cell.angle_alpha   90.00
_cell.angle_beta   90.00
_cell.angle_gamma   90.00
#
_symmetry.space_group_name_H-M   'P 1'
#
loop_
_entity.id
_entity.type
_entity.pdbx_description
1 polymer ?
#
loop_
_entity_poly.entity_id
_entity_poly.type
_entity_poly.pdbx_seq_one_letter_code
_entity_poly.pdbx_strand_id
1 'polypeptide(L)'
;MDGQGYYTCWLTVGTTREKTRFMNALAELLGPIENPRYLIVRRSRGFGKRLDIHAVPEELGRKKETAETFLEEWKKRVGRAELIYTRTPEGRTQLLKARMRALSAAFVPEPERISGWR
;
A
#
# COMPACT_ATOMS: atom_id res chain seq x y z
N MET A 1 -0.55 -16.90 11.62
CA MET A 1 0.68 -17.16 10.86
C MET A 1 0.68 -18.64 10.60
N ASP A 2 0.25 -19.01 9.42
CA ASP A 2 0.21 -20.39 8.98
C ASP A 2 1.62 -20.57 8.39
N GLY A 3 2.41 -21.53 8.85
CA GLY A 3 3.86 -21.65 8.62
C GLY A 3 4.36 -21.72 7.17
N GLN A 4 3.53 -21.34 6.18
CA GLN A 4 3.77 -21.27 4.74
C GLN A 4 3.83 -19.82 4.19
N GLY A 5 3.67 -18.78 5.03
CA GLY A 5 3.89 -17.38 4.62
C GLY A 5 2.66 -16.66 4.05
N TYR A 6 1.47 -17.24 4.16
CA TYR A 6 0.22 -16.62 3.73
C TYR A 6 -0.45 -15.82 4.86
N TYR A 7 -1.05 -14.69 4.50
CA TYR A 7 -1.95 -13.93 5.36
C TYR A 7 -3.31 -13.81 4.68
N THR A 8 -4.37 -14.11 5.39
CA THR A 8 -5.74 -14.00 4.88
C THR A 8 -6.45 -12.86 5.60
N CYS A 9 -6.93 -11.87 4.83
CA CYS A 9 -7.65 -10.70 5.34
C CYS A 9 -8.99 -10.58 4.59
N TRP A 10 -10.09 -10.40 5.32
CA TRP A 10 -11.41 -10.14 4.75
C TRP A 10 -12.25 -9.28 5.68
N LEU A 11 -13.25 -8.59 5.12
CA LEU A 11 -14.31 -7.94 5.90
C LEU A 11 -15.39 -8.96 6.24
N THR A 12 -15.65 -9.16 7.54
CA THR A 12 -16.67 -10.08 8.06
C THR A 12 -18.10 -9.58 7.83
N VAL A 13 -18.29 -8.26 7.83
CA VAL A 13 -19.58 -7.58 7.66
C VAL A 13 -19.51 -6.53 6.56
N GLY A 14 -20.67 -6.04 6.13
CA GLY A 14 -20.80 -5.04 5.06
C GLY A 14 -21.37 -5.63 3.76
N THR A 15 -21.82 -4.72 2.91
CA THR A 15 -22.35 -5.02 1.58
C THR A 15 -21.27 -5.59 0.66
N THR A 16 -21.68 -6.30 -0.39
CA THR A 16 -20.76 -6.76 -1.45
C THR A 16 -19.91 -5.62 -2.00
N ARG A 17 -20.50 -4.43 -2.15
CA ARG A 17 -19.80 -3.24 -2.62
C ARG A 17 -18.67 -2.81 -1.68
N GLU A 18 -18.90 -2.80 -0.37
CA GLU A 18 -17.89 -2.44 0.62
C GLU A 18 -16.77 -3.47 0.68
N LYS A 19 -17.13 -4.77 0.66
CA LYS A 19 -16.16 -5.87 0.61
C LYS A 19 -15.25 -5.75 -0.63
N THR A 20 -15.82 -5.49 -1.80
CA THR A 20 -15.04 -5.28 -3.03
C THR A 20 -14.12 -4.06 -2.94
N ARG A 21 -14.62 -2.92 -2.43
CA ARG A 21 -13.78 -1.71 -2.25
C ARG A 21 -12.60 -1.97 -1.33
N PHE A 22 -12.83 -2.66 -0.20
CA PHE A 22 -11.77 -3.02 0.72
C PHE A 22 -10.73 -3.94 0.08
N MET A 23 -11.16 -4.99 -0.62
CA MET A 23 -10.24 -5.93 -1.26
C MET A 23 -9.41 -5.26 -2.36
N ASN A 24 -10.02 -4.36 -3.14
CA ASN A 24 -9.28 -3.60 -4.16
C ASN A 24 -8.26 -2.66 -3.52
N ALA A 25 -8.66 -1.94 -2.46
CA ALA A 25 -7.73 -1.06 -1.74
C ALA A 25 -6.57 -1.83 -1.11
N LEU A 26 -6.82 -3.03 -0.57
CA LEU A 26 -5.77 -3.89 -0.02
C LEU A 26 -4.83 -4.40 -1.11
N ALA A 27 -5.36 -4.79 -2.27
CA ALA A 27 -4.56 -5.22 -3.42
C ALA A 27 -3.67 -4.08 -3.93
N GLU A 28 -4.20 -2.85 -4.03
CA GLU A 28 -3.41 -1.68 -4.42
C GLU A 28 -2.29 -1.36 -3.40
N LEU A 29 -2.57 -1.52 -2.11
CA LEU A 29 -1.61 -1.23 -1.05
C LEU A 29 -0.44 -2.23 -1.00
N LEU A 30 -0.75 -3.51 -1.19
CA LEU A 30 0.21 -4.62 -1.08
C LEU A 30 0.83 -5.03 -2.42
N GLY A 31 0.18 -4.65 -3.53
CA GLY A 31 0.59 -4.97 -4.88
C GLY A 31 1.73 -4.09 -5.39
N PRO A 32 2.13 -4.31 -6.65
CA PRO A 32 3.16 -3.50 -7.30
C PRO A 32 2.74 -2.03 -7.38
N ILE A 33 3.71 -1.13 -7.19
CA ILE A 33 3.46 0.31 -7.31
C ILE A 33 3.26 0.65 -8.80
N GLU A 34 2.05 1.09 -9.15
CA GLU A 34 1.73 1.56 -10.50
C GLU A 34 1.80 3.10 -10.62
N ASN A 35 0.66 3.79 -10.66
CA ASN A 35 0.57 5.24 -10.81
C ASN A 35 -0.33 5.91 -9.75
N PRO A 36 -0.17 5.59 -8.45
CA PRO A 36 -1.01 6.13 -7.39
C PRO A 36 -0.82 7.64 -7.28
N ARG A 37 -1.86 8.37 -6.85
CA ARG A 37 -1.77 9.83 -6.61
C ARG A 37 -0.88 10.17 -5.42
N TYR A 38 -0.79 9.26 -4.46
CA TYR A 38 0.03 9.43 -3.28
C TYR A 38 0.81 8.14 -2.96
N LEU A 39 1.98 8.32 -2.35
CA LEU A 39 2.78 7.24 -1.77
C LEU A 39 2.90 7.46 -0.26
N ILE A 40 2.87 6.38 0.50
CA ILE A 40 3.35 6.37 1.89
C ILE A 40 4.78 5.85 1.91
N VAL A 41 5.67 6.63 2.51
CA VAL A 41 7.09 6.31 2.61
C VAL A 41 7.49 6.22 4.07
N ARG A 42 7.96 5.04 4.47
CA ARG A 42 8.47 4.78 5.82
C ARG A 42 9.97 4.48 5.76
N ARG A 43 10.74 5.17 6.60
CA ARG A 43 12.16 4.86 6.83
C ARG A 43 12.28 4.05 8.12
N SER A 44 12.67 2.78 8.02
CA SER A 44 12.91 1.97 9.23
C SER A 44 14.09 2.53 10.03
N ARG A 45 14.01 2.51 11.37
CA ARG A 45 15.11 2.87 12.29
C ARG A 45 15.91 1.66 12.82
N GLY A 46 15.66 0.43 12.33
CA GLY A 46 16.30 -0.80 12.79
C GLY A 46 17.53 -1.25 12.00
N PHE A 47 18.08 -2.43 12.35
CA PHE A 47 19.19 -3.08 11.63
C PHE A 47 18.74 -3.47 10.21
N GLY A 48 19.42 -2.89 9.22
CA GLY A 48 18.99 -2.90 7.82
C GLY A 48 18.12 -1.69 7.51
N LYS A 49 18.70 -0.67 6.86
CA LYS A 49 17.97 0.53 6.40
C LYS A 49 16.99 0.13 5.28
N ARG A 50 15.78 -0.31 5.65
CA ARG A 50 14.72 -0.62 4.68
C ARG A 50 13.85 0.61 4.49
N LEU A 51 13.72 1.00 3.23
CA LEU A 51 12.79 2.03 2.81
C LEU A 51 11.53 1.32 2.32
N ASP A 52 10.48 1.36 3.12
CA ASP A 52 9.21 0.76 2.78
C ASP A 52 8.38 1.83 2.07
N ILE A 53 7.97 1.52 0.84
CA ILE A 53 7.15 2.41 0.02
C ILE A 53 5.88 1.65 -0.35
N HIS A 54 4.74 2.27 -0.09
CA HIS A 54 3.43 1.71 -0.40
C HIS A 54 2.62 2.72 -1.23
N ALA A 55 1.80 2.20 -2.15
CA ALA A 55 0.79 3.01 -2.81
C ALA A 55 -0.31 3.38 -1.80
N VAL A 56 -0.79 4.63 -1.85
CA VAL A 56 -2.08 4.95 -1.23
C VAL A 56 -3.17 4.46 -2.18
N PRO A 57 -4.10 3.60 -1.72
CA PRO A 57 -5.19 3.11 -2.55
C PRO A 57 -5.97 4.23 -3.22
N GLU A 58 -6.44 4.03 -4.45
CA GLU A 58 -7.11 5.04 -5.25
C GLU A 58 -8.31 5.64 -4.51
N GLU A 59 -9.12 4.78 -3.89
CA GLU A 59 -10.31 5.18 -3.12
C GLU A 59 -9.95 6.17 -1.99
N LEU A 60 -8.76 6.01 -1.37
CA LEU A 60 -8.25 6.89 -0.31
C LEU A 60 -7.44 8.07 -0.86
N GLY A 61 -6.84 7.93 -2.05
CA GLY A 61 -6.01 8.93 -2.70
C GLY A 61 -6.77 9.92 -3.58
N ARG A 62 -8.09 9.74 -3.76
CA ARG A 62 -8.93 10.65 -4.57
C ARG A 62 -8.95 12.07 -4.02
N LYS A 63 -9.03 12.21 -2.70
CA LYS A 63 -9.03 13.50 -1.98
C LYS A 63 -7.80 13.60 -1.10
N LYS A 64 -7.30 14.83 -0.91
CA LYS A 64 -6.12 15.06 -0.08
C LYS A 64 -6.40 14.69 1.38
N GLU A 65 -7.59 15.05 1.85
CA GLU A 65 -8.03 14.87 3.24
C GLU A 65 -8.09 13.39 3.63
N THR A 66 -8.56 12.53 2.71
CA THR A 66 -8.62 11.07 2.93
C THR A 66 -7.23 10.45 2.90
N ALA A 67 -6.32 10.94 2.06
CA ALA A 67 -4.93 10.48 2.02
C ALA A 67 -4.15 10.88 3.28
N GLU A 68 -4.37 12.10 3.79
CA GLU A 68 -3.80 12.57 5.05
C GLU A 68 -4.37 11.80 6.25
N THR A 69 -5.68 11.55 6.28
CA THR A 69 -6.30 10.69 7.31
C THR A 69 -5.67 9.30 7.32
N PHE A 70 -5.45 8.72 6.13
CA PHE A 70 -4.78 7.42 6.02
C PHE A 70 -3.34 7.46 6.54
N LEU A 71 -2.58 8.51 6.25
CA LEU A 71 -1.24 8.71 6.82
C LEU A 71 -1.28 8.78 8.36
N GLU A 72 -2.22 9.51 8.94
CA GLU A 72 -2.32 9.64 10.39
C GLU A 72 -2.66 8.30 11.07
N GLU A 73 -3.58 7.52 10.49
CA GLU A 73 -3.84 6.16 10.99
C GLU A 73 -2.64 5.22 10.79
N TRP A 74 -1.90 5.37 9.69
CA TRP A 74 -0.66 4.63 9.45
C TRP A 74 0.39 4.94 10.51
N LYS A 75 0.59 6.22 10.84
CA LYS A 75 1.54 6.65 11.89
C LYS A 75 1.20 6.06 13.26
N LYS A 76 -0.08 6.00 13.60
CA LYS A 76 -0.57 5.44 14.88
C LYS A 76 -0.40 3.92 14.97
N ARG A 77 -0.60 3.19 13.86
CA ARG A 77 -0.75 1.72 13.88
C ARG A 77 0.44 0.96 13.29
N VAL A 78 1.20 1.58 12.39
CA VAL A 78 2.30 0.94 11.62
C VAL A 78 3.65 1.63 11.88
N GLY A 79 3.63 2.96 12.05
CA GLY A 79 4.80 3.75 12.45
C GLY A 79 5.05 4.96 11.58
N ARG A 80 6.08 5.75 11.96
CA ARG A 80 6.39 7.05 11.34
C ARG A 80 6.57 6.94 9.82
N ALA A 81 5.75 7.65 9.08
CA ALA A 81 5.81 7.72 7.63
C ALA A 81 5.53 9.14 7.12
N GLU A 82 5.81 9.35 5.84
CA GLU A 82 5.56 10.57 5.08
C GLU A 82 4.63 10.27 3.89
N LEU A 83 3.82 11.26 3.51
CA LEU A 83 2.93 11.18 2.36
C LEU A 83 3.51 12.01 1.21
N ILE A 84 3.67 11.40 0.05
CA ILE A 84 4.23 12.06 -1.15
C ILE A 84 3.15 12.15 -2.21
N TYR A 85 2.81 13.35 -2.66
CA TYR A 85 1.94 13.55 -3.83
C TYR A 85 2.73 13.36 -5.12
N THR A 86 2.27 12.49 -6.03
CA THR A 86 3.06 12.05 -7.19
C THR A 86 2.85 12.89 -8.45
N ARG A 87 1.91 13.85 -8.43
CA ARG A 87 1.56 14.68 -9.58
C ARG A 87 2.30 16.02 -9.63
N THR A 88 3.42 16.12 -8.92
CA THR A 88 4.44 17.17 -9.12
C THR A 88 5.69 16.56 -9.74
N PRO A 89 6.60 17.36 -10.34
CA PRO A 89 7.87 16.85 -10.87
C PRO A 89 8.70 16.06 -9.83
N GLU A 90 8.76 16.56 -8.61
CA GLU A 90 9.50 15.95 -7.50
C GLU A 90 8.83 14.63 -7.09
N GLY A 91 7.51 14.64 -6.94
CA GLY A 91 6.72 13.46 -6.61
C GLY A 91 6.81 12.38 -7.67
N ARG A 92 6.78 12.76 -8.96
CA ARG A 92 6.93 11.85 -10.08
C ARG A 92 8.30 11.18 -10.08
N THR A 93 9.35 11.92 -9.71
CA THR A 93 10.70 11.38 -9.54
C THR A 93 10.75 10.32 -8.42
N GLN A 94 10.06 10.56 -7.31
CA GLN A 94 9.97 9.58 -6.22
C GLN A 94 9.18 8.33 -6.64
N LEU A 95 8.09 8.51 -7.40
CA LEU A 95 7.30 7.41 -7.95
C LEU A 95 8.15 6.51 -8.86
N LEU A 96 8.92 7.08 -9.80
CA LEU A 96 9.80 6.31 -10.66
C LEU A 96 10.86 5.53 -9.88
N LYS A 97 11.46 6.15 -8.85
CA LYS A 97 12.40 5.46 -7.95
C LYS A 97 11.74 4.30 -7.20
N ALA A 98 10.50 4.49 -6.73
CA ALA A 98 9.73 3.44 -6.06
C ALA A 98 9.45 2.27 -7.01
N ARG A 99 9.03 2.56 -8.25
CA ARG A 99 8.77 1.54 -9.29
C ARG A 99 10.02 0.75 -9.66
N MET A 100 11.16 1.41 -9.84
CA MET A 100 12.43 0.71 -10.14
C MET A 100 12.83 -0.24 -9.00
N ARG A 101 12.65 0.19 -7.74
CA ARG A 101 12.90 -0.68 -6.57
C ARG A 101 11.91 -1.84 -6.48
N ALA A 102 10.62 -1.56 -6.68
CA ALA A 102 9.59 -2.59 -6.71
C ALA A 102 9.89 -3.62 -7.81
N LEU A 103 10.31 -3.20 -9.01
CA LEU A 103 10.70 -4.10 -10.09
C LEU A 103 11.91 -4.97 -9.72
N SER A 104 12.94 -4.40 -9.08
CA SER A 104 14.06 -5.22 -8.58
C SER A 104 13.65 -6.22 -7.50
N ALA A 105 12.55 -5.93 -6.78
CA ALA A 105 11.94 -6.84 -5.83
C ALA A 105 10.86 -7.75 -6.46
N ALA A 106 10.39 -7.49 -7.69
CA ALA A 106 9.31 -8.20 -8.36
C ALA A 106 9.72 -9.58 -8.91
N PHE A 107 10.99 -9.96 -8.74
CA PHE A 107 11.39 -11.37 -8.79
C PHE A 107 10.84 -12.17 -7.58
N VAL A 108 10.17 -11.50 -6.64
CA VAL A 108 9.35 -12.10 -5.58
C VAL A 108 7.92 -12.30 -6.14
N PRO A 109 7.30 -13.48 -5.96
CA PRO A 109 5.94 -13.78 -6.47
C PRO A 109 4.91 -12.72 -6.04
N GLU A 110 3.98 -12.37 -6.95
CA GLU A 110 2.84 -11.53 -6.60
C GLU A 110 2.00 -12.22 -5.50
N PRO A 111 1.48 -11.47 -4.52
CA PRO A 111 0.55 -12.01 -3.55
C PRO A 111 -0.71 -12.49 -4.27
N GLU A 112 -0.86 -13.80 -4.40
CA GLU A 112 -2.00 -14.42 -5.06
C GLU A 112 -3.29 -14.12 -4.29
N ARG A 113 -4.27 -13.55 -4.99
CA ARG A 113 -5.60 -13.31 -4.43
C ARG A 113 -6.39 -14.62 -4.43
N ILE A 114 -6.35 -15.31 -3.30
CA ILE A 114 -7.14 -16.51 -3.09
C ILE A 114 -8.58 -16.12 -2.74
N SER A 115 -9.56 -16.49 -3.56
CA SER A 115 -10.98 -16.36 -3.21
C SER A 115 -11.39 -17.49 -2.27
N GLY A 116 -11.30 -17.24 -0.97
CA GLY A 116 -11.91 -18.10 0.03
C GLY A 116 -13.42 -17.90 0.02
N TRP A 117 -14.18 -18.83 -0.58
CA TRP A 117 -15.63 -18.89 -0.34
C TRP A 117 -15.84 -19.48 1.06
N ARG A 118 -16.32 -18.64 1.99
CA ARG A 118 -16.85 -19.04 3.29
C ARG A 118 -18.14 -18.28 3.55
#